data_AF-A0AA47EVE6-F1
#
_entry.id   AF-A0AA47EVE6-F1
#
_cell.length_a   1.000
_cell.length_b   1.000
_cell.length_c   1.000
_cell.angle_alpha   90.00
_cell.angle_beta   90.00
_cell.angle_gamma   90.00
#
_symmetry.space_group_name_H-M   'P 1'
#
loop_
_entity.id
_entity.type
_entity.pdbx_description
1 polymer ?
#
loop_
_entity_poly.entity_id
_entity_poly.type
_entity_poly.pdbx_seq_one_letter_code
_entity_poly.pdbx_strand_id
1 'polypeptide(L)'
;MDPDRPTIHGVPLDRAAAELGIPTGTLRRWVRQGCPVVHRGHRGRGHAALVDPAKVLQWRQAGERQQIYLELARVVPTVIAHAASDSMRLANGIDKKRLAGVQAATWYMATNAVLDHLRERCPAVPELAVVPDEIEQLRKIAR
;
A
#
# COMPACT_ATOMS: atom_id res chain seq x y z
N MET A 1 28.32 -0.67 -24.00
CA MET A 1 27.97 0.51 -23.18
C MET A 1 26.51 0.40 -22.88
N ASP A 2 26.15 0.28 -21.60
CA ASP A 2 24.77 0.17 -21.15
C ASP A 2 24.27 1.58 -20.76
N PRO A 3 23.34 2.18 -21.52
CA PRO A 3 22.94 3.57 -21.34
C PRO A 3 22.02 3.81 -20.13
N ASP A 4 21.65 2.77 -19.38
CA ASP A 4 20.63 2.87 -18.31
C ASP A 4 21.20 2.78 -16.89
N ARG A 5 22.47 3.15 -16.70
CA ARG A 5 23.04 3.28 -15.35
C ARG A 5 22.67 4.68 -14.80
N PRO A 6 21.74 4.82 -13.84
CA PRO A 6 21.47 6.12 -13.25
C PRO A 6 22.75 6.62 -12.59
N THR A 7 23.30 7.71 -13.11
CA THR A 7 24.45 8.42 -12.57
C THR A 7 24.08 8.85 -11.14
N ILE A 8 24.66 8.18 -10.14
CA ILE A 8 24.43 8.52 -8.74
C ILE A 8 25.04 9.92 -8.48
N HIS A 9 24.20 10.95 -8.56
CA HIS A 9 24.58 12.32 -8.23
C HIS A 9 24.37 12.56 -6.73
N GLY A 10 25.39 12.23 -5.94
CA GLY A 10 25.41 12.57 -4.52
C GLY A 10 25.60 14.08 -4.35
N VAL A 11 24.58 14.78 -3.87
CA VAL A 11 24.65 16.21 -3.52
C VAL A 11 24.42 16.42 -2.02
N PRO A 12 24.96 17.50 -1.43
CA PRO A 12 24.69 17.86 -0.04
C PRO A 12 23.19 18.03 0.27
N LEU A 13 22.79 17.80 1.51
CA LEU A 13 21.38 17.78 1.93
C LEU A 13 20.63 19.10 1.67
N ASP A 14 21.28 20.25 1.84
CA ASP A 14 20.71 21.57 1.57
C ASP A 14 20.39 21.75 0.08
N ARG A 15 21.33 21.36 -0.78
CA ARG A 15 21.13 21.39 -2.23
C ARG A 15 20.06 20.38 -2.67
N ALA A 16 20.12 19.14 -2.17
CA ALA A 16 19.10 18.14 -2.44
C ALA A 16 17.71 18.60 -2.00
N ALA A 17 17.59 19.23 -0.83
CA ALA A 17 16.32 19.74 -0.33
C ALA A 17 15.77 20.85 -1.22
N ALA A 18 16.62 21.76 -1.71
CA ALA A 18 16.25 22.77 -2.67
C ALA A 18 15.79 22.17 -4.01
N GLU A 19 16.50 21.17 -4.53
CA GLU A 19 16.13 20.46 -5.77
C GLU A 19 14.80 19.70 -5.63
N LEU A 20 14.52 19.16 -4.45
CA LEU A 20 13.27 18.48 -4.12
C LEU A 20 12.13 19.44 -3.74
N GLY A 21 12.39 20.75 -3.62
CA GLY A 21 11.40 21.75 -3.22
C GLY A 21 10.90 21.59 -1.77
N ILE A 22 11.72 21.04 -0.86
CA ILE A 22 11.34 20.79 0.53
C ILE A 22 12.28 21.48 1.53
N PRO A 23 11.85 21.72 2.79
CA PRO A 23 12.75 22.19 3.83
C PRO A 23 13.87 21.19 4.15
N THR A 24 15.09 21.67 4.33
CA THR A 24 16.26 20.83 4.70
C THR A 24 16.03 20.02 5.98
N GLY A 25 15.25 20.56 6.93
CA GLY A 25 14.86 19.85 8.16
C GLY A 25 14.03 18.59 7.88
N THR A 26 13.14 18.64 6.87
CA THR A 26 12.33 17.51 6.42
C THR A 26 13.22 16.41 5.84
N LEU A 27 14.16 16.77 4.96
CA LEU A 27 15.09 15.80 4.38
C LEU A 27 15.98 15.16 5.45
N ARG A 28 16.48 15.95 6.43
CA ARG A 28 17.22 15.41 7.59
C ARG A 28 16.39 14.42 8.40
N ARG A 29 15.10 14.71 8.60
CA ARG A 29 14.18 13.79 9.28
C ARG A 29 14.00 12.49 8.47
N TRP A 30 13.79 12.58 7.15
CA TRP A 30 13.65 11.40 6.30
C TRP A 30 14.90 10.51 6.31
N VAL A 31 16.10 11.11 6.29
CA VAL A 31 17.36 10.36 6.43
C VAL A 31 17.42 9.59 7.76
N ARG A 32 16.98 10.19 8.88
CA ARG A 32 16.89 9.47 10.16
C ARG A 32 15.86 8.34 10.16
N GLN A 33 14.87 8.41 9.27
CA GLN A 33 13.82 7.40 9.07
C GLN A 33 14.23 6.32 8.05
N GLY A 34 15.48 6.32 7.57
CA GLY A 34 15.99 5.30 6.66
C GLY A 34 15.95 5.67 5.17
N CYS A 35 15.70 6.94 4.84
CA CYS A 35 15.87 7.43 3.46
C CYS A 35 17.31 7.20 2.98
N PRO A 36 17.52 6.70 1.74
CA PRO A 36 18.83 6.33 1.23
C PRO A 36 19.80 7.52 1.19
N VAL A 37 21.03 7.27 1.64
CA VAL A 37 22.15 8.21 1.58
C VAL A 37 23.27 7.60 0.72
N VAL A 38 23.86 8.40 -0.17
CA VAL A 38 24.99 7.99 -1.04
C VAL A 38 26.27 7.91 -0.22
N HIS A 39 26.48 8.88 0.66
CA HIS A 39 27.60 8.90 1.59
C HIS A 39 27.14 9.37 2.96
N ARG A 40 27.46 8.60 4.00
CA ARG A 40 27.22 9.02 5.38
C ARG A 40 28.26 10.07 5.74
N GLY A 41 27.81 11.27 6.09
CA GLY A 41 28.71 12.32 6.56
C GLY A 41 29.38 11.95 7.88
N HIS A 42 30.58 12.49 8.10
CA HIS A 42 31.34 12.36 9.35
C HIS A 42 31.48 13.72 10.04
N ARG A 43 31.94 13.73 11.30
CA ARG A 43 32.25 14.98 12.01
C ARG A 43 33.52 15.61 11.41
N GLY A 44 33.41 16.86 10.97
CA GLY A 44 34.53 17.66 10.44
C GLY A 44 34.13 18.49 9.22
N ARG A 45 34.91 19.52 8.90
CA ARG A 45 34.71 20.35 7.70
C ARG A 45 34.87 19.48 6.44
N GLY A 46 33.95 19.57 5.49
CA GLY A 46 34.00 18.83 4.22
C GLY A 46 33.37 17.43 4.23
N HIS A 47 32.91 16.92 5.38
CA HIS A 47 32.30 15.59 5.51
C HIS A 47 30.77 15.62 5.55
N ALA A 48 30.14 16.40 4.68
CA ALA A 48 28.69 16.46 4.60
C ALA A 48 28.11 15.12 4.09
N ALA A 49 26.95 14.73 4.61
CA ALA A 49 26.22 13.60 4.04
C ALA A 49 25.75 13.97 2.63
N LEU A 50 25.86 13.01 1.71
CA LEU A 50 25.44 13.15 0.32
C LEU A 50 24.23 12.27 0.06
N VAL A 51 23.24 12.82 -0.63
CA VAL A 51 22.03 12.12 -1.02
C VAL A 51 21.79 12.29 -2.51
N ASP A 52 21.09 11.35 -3.09
CA ASP A 52 20.67 11.38 -4.49
C ASP A 52 19.16 11.73 -4.50
N PRO A 53 18.77 12.92 -4.98
CA PRO A 53 17.37 13.34 -5.01
C PRO A 53 16.43 12.35 -5.70
N ALA A 54 16.89 11.68 -6.76
CA ALA A 54 16.07 10.68 -7.46
C ALA A 54 15.78 9.47 -6.58
N LYS A 55 16.77 9.00 -5.82
CA LYS A 55 16.59 7.90 -4.85
C LYS A 55 15.72 8.30 -3.67
N VAL A 56 15.82 9.56 -3.22
CA VAL A 56 14.94 10.10 -2.16
C VAL A 56 13.48 10.07 -2.62
N LEU A 57 13.20 10.51 -3.86
CA LEU A 57 11.87 10.47 -4.45
C LEU A 57 11.34 9.04 -4.57
N GLN A 58 12.15 8.11 -5.09
CA GLN A 58 11.78 6.70 -5.20
C GLN A 58 11.43 6.09 -3.83
N TRP A 59 12.25 6.37 -2.81
CA TRP A 59 12.00 5.92 -1.44
C TRP A 59 10.69 6.50 -0.89
N ARG A 60 10.43 7.79 -1.14
CA ARG A 60 9.20 8.45 -0.69
C ARG A 60 7.97 7.86 -1.36
N GLN A 61 8.01 7.68 -2.67
CA GLN A 61 6.93 7.07 -3.46
C GLN A 61 6.69 5.61 -3.07
N ALA A 62 7.74 4.86 -2.70
CA ALA A 62 7.58 3.49 -2.18
C ALA A 62 6.81 3.50 -0.85
N GLY A 63 7.10 4.43 0.06
CA GLY A 63 6.36 4.60 1.30
C GLY A 63 4.90 4.98 1.10
N GLU A 64 4.62 5.90 0.16
CA GLU A 64 3.24 6.29 -0.19
C GLU A 64 2.45 5.14 -0.82
N ARG A 65 3.06 4.39 -1.75
CA ARG A 65 2.44 3.18 -2.31
C ARG A 65 2.11 2.15 -1.24
N GLN A 66 3.02 1.94 -0.29
CA GLN A 66 2.78 1.04 0.84
C GLN A 66 1.56 1.49 1.66
N GLN A 67 1.43 2.79 1.94
CA GLN A 67 0.27 3.33 2.66
C GLN A 67 -1.03 3.10 1.89
N ILE A 68 -1.04 3.33 0.57
CA ILE A 68 -2.20 3.07 -0.29
C ILE A 68 -2.60 1.59 -0.26
N TYR A 69 -1.64 0.66 -0.34
CA TYR A 69 -1.95 -0.77 -0.27
C TYR A 69 -2.55 -1.18 1.08
N LEU A 70 -2.06 -0.61 2.18
CA LEU A 70 -2.61 -0.86 3.52
C LEU A 70 -4.01 -0.26 3.69
N GLU A 71 -4.27 0.90 3.10
CA GLU A 71 -5.60 1.53 3.08
C GLU A 71 -6.59 0.68 2.27
N LEU A 72 -6.21 0.25 1.07
CA LEU A 72 -7.04 -0.64 0.24
C LEU A 72 -7.32 -1.95 0.96
N ALA A 73 -6.32 -2.58 1.57
CA ALA A 73 -6.49 -3.82 2.31
C ALA A 73 -7.51 -3.70 3.46
N ARG A 74 -7.61 -2.52 4.09
CA ARG A 74 -8.60 -2.25 5.14
C ARG A 74 -10.01 -2.14 4.60
N VAL A 75 -10.19 -1.54 3.42
CA VAL A 75 -11.52 -1.15 2.90
C VAL A 75 -12.13 -2.20 1.98
N VAL A 76 -11.32 -2.91 1.20
CA VAL A 76 -11.76 -3.90 0.20
C VAL A 76 -12.72 -4.96 0.76
N PRO A 77 -12.46 -5.62 1.92
CA PRO A 77 -13.38 -6.63 2.44
C PRO A 77 -14.81 -6.12 2.63
N THR A 78 -14.95 -4.90 3.18
CA THR A 78 -16.25 -4.26 3.39
C THR A 78 -16.91 -3.84 2.07
N VAL A 79 -16.15 -3.26 1.14
CA VAL A 79 -16.68 -2.86 -0.18
C VAL A 79 -17.25 -4.06 -0.94
N ILE A 80 -16.53 -5.19 -0.97
CA ILE A 80 -17.00 -6.41 -1.62
C ILE A 80 -18.21 -6.98 -0.86
N ALA A 81 -18.24 -6.90 0.47
CA ALA A 81 -19.37 -7.37 1.26
C ALA A 81 -20.67 -6.60 0.96
N HIS A 82 -20.58 -5.26 0.87
CA HIS A 82 -21.71 -4.43 0.45
C HIS A 82 -22.18 -4.81 -0.96
N ALA A 83 -21.27 -4.95 -1.92
CA ALA A 83 -21.60 -5.35 -3.28
C ALA A 83 -22.28 -6.74 -3.33
N ALA A 84 -21.81 -7.70 -2.54
CA ALA A 84 -22.41 -9.02 -2.43
C ALA A 84 -23.84 -8.94 -1.86
N SER A 85 -24.04 -8.17 -0.78
CA SER A 85 -25.36 -7.94 -0.19
C SER A 85 -26.32 -7.24 -1.16
N ASP A 86 -25.87 -6.20 -1.86
CA ASP A 86 -26.70 -5.47 -2.82
C ASP A 86 -27.07 -6.34 -4.02
N SER A 87 -26.13 -7.16 -4.51
CA SER A 87 -26.43 -8.13 -5.57
C SER A 87 -27.52 -9.12 -5.15
N MET A 88 -27.55 -9.53 -3.87
CA MET A 88 -28.58 -10.40 -3.32
C MET A 88 -29.95 -9.71 -3.20
N ARG A 89 -29.97 -8.41 -2.90
CA ARG A 89 -31.21 -7.62 -2.88
C ARG A 89 -31.80 -7.47 -4.28
N LEU A 90 -30.94 -7.26 -5.27
CA LEU A 90 -31.32 -7.12 -6.68
C LEU A 90 -31.73 -8.44 -7.35
N ALA A 91 -31.22 -9.57 -6.85
CA ALA A 91 -31.56 -10.87 -7.38
C ALA A 91 -33.04 -11.21 -7.12
N ASN A 92 -33.79 -11.36 -8.22
CA ASN A 92 -35.16 -11.88 -8.23
C ASN A 92 -35.12 -13.40 -8.51
N GLY A 93 -35.88 -14.20 -7.75
CA GLY A 93 -35.94 -15.64 -7.97
C GLY A 93 -36.30 -16.45 -6.74
N ILE A 94 -36.57 -17.73 -6.96
CA ILE A 94 -37.11 -18.67 -5.96
C ILE A 94 -36.00 -19.24 -5.05
N ASP A 95 -34.75 -19.33 -5.54
CA ASP A 95 -33.63 -20.00 -4.82
C ASP A 95 -32.67 -19.00 -4.13
N LYS A 96 -33.22 -18.08 -3.33
CA LYS A 96 -32.42 -17.07 -2.62
C LYS A 96 -31.47 -17.66 -1.58
N LYS A 97 -31.79 -18.82 -1.01
CA LYS A 97 -30.94 -19.50 -0.01
C LYS A 97 -29.62 -19.96 -0.63
N ARG A 98 -29.68 -20.69 -1.73
CA ARG A 98 -28.48 -21.15 -2.44
C ARG A 98 -27.66 -19.98 -2.94
N LEU A 99 -28.32 -18.95 -3.48
CA LEU A 99 -27.63 -17.77 -3.99
C LEU A 99 -26.89 -17.00 -2.87
N ALA A 100 -27.48 -16.89 -1.68
CA ALA A 100 -26.84 -16.26 -0.53
C ALA A 100 -25.55 -17.00 -0.11
N GLY A 101 -25.58 -18.34 -0.12
CA GLY A 101 -24.40 -19.16 0.15
C GLY A 101 -23.30 -18.97 -0.89
N VAL A 102 -23.67 -18.93 -2.18
CA VAL A 102 -22.73 -18.62 -3.27
C VAL A 102 -22.12 -17.24 -3.10
N GLN A 103 -22.93 -16.21 -2.79
CA GLN A 103 -22.40 -14.85 -2.61
C GLN A 103 -21.47 -14.71 -1.39
N ALA A 104 -21.77 -15.39 -0.28
CA ALA A 104 -20.86 -15.44 0.86
C ALA A 104 -19.52 -16.12 0.53
N ALA A 105 -19.55 -17.18 -0.30
CA ALA A 105 -18.34 -17.84 -0.77
C ALA A 105 -17.56 -16.96 -1.77
N THR A 106 -18.25 -16.31 -2.71
CA THR A 106 -17.66 -15.37 -3.67
C THR A 106 -16.96 -14.21 -2.96
N TRP A 107 -17.59 -13.63 -1.93
CA TRP A 107 -16.96 -12.60 -1.11
C TRP A 107 -15.63 -13.09 -0.51
N TYR A 108 -15.62 -14.29 0.08
CA TYR A 108 -14.41 -14.85 0.69
C TYR A 108 -13.30 -15.05 -0.34
N MET A 109 -13.64 -15.62 -1.49
CA MET A 109 -12.67 -15.87 -2.56
C MET A 109 -12.12 -14.58 -3.15
N ALA A 110 -12.99 -13.64 -3.52
CA ALA A 110 -12.59 -12.36 -4.12
C ALA A 110 -11.76 -11.51 -3.15
N THR A 111 -12.17 -11.46 -1.88
CA THR A 111 -11.43 -10.71 -0.85
C THR A 111 -10.03 -11.27 -0.67
N ASN A 112 -9.89 -12.59 -0.50
CA ASN A 112 -8.56 -13.20 -0.33
C ASN A 112 -7.69 -13.02 -1.57
N ALA A 113 -8.24 -13.20 -2.78
CA ALA A 113 -7.49 -12.99 -4.02
C ALA A 113 -6.94 -11.55 -4.14
N VAL A 114 -7.73 -10.55 -3.77
CA VAL A 114 -7.27 -9.15 -3.76
C VAL A 114 -6.21 -8.93 -2.67
N LEU A 115 -6.40 -9.45 -1.46
CA LEU A 115 -5.44 -9.31 -0.37
C LEU A 115 -4.12 -10.05 -0.68
N ASP A 116 -4.16 -11.21 -1.32
CA ASP A 116 -2.98 -11.94 -1.82
C ASP A 116 -2.21 -11.07 -2.81
N HIS A 117 -2.91 -10.50 -3.79
CA HIS A 117 -2.32 -9.61 -4.80
C HIS A 117 -1.66 -8.35 -4.18
N LEU A 118 -2.28 -7.79 -3.14
CA LEU A 118 -1.70 -6.67 -2.40
C LEU A 118 -0.48 -7.10 -1.58
N ARG A 119 -0.51 -8.30 -0.97
CA ARG A 119 0.61 -8.87 -0.20
C ARG A 119 1.86 -9.11 -1.03
N GLU A 120 1.72 -9.51 -2.29
CA GLU A 120 2.85 -9.62 -3.24
C GLU A 120 3.63 -8.31 -3.39
N ARG A 121 2.95 -7.17 -3.25
CA ARG A 121 3.54 -5.81 -3.40
C ARG A 121 3.88 -5.17 -2.06
N CYS A 122 3.16 -5.54 -1.01
CA CYS A 122 3.30 -5.03 0.34
C CYS A 122 3.13 -6.18 1.34
N PRO A 123 4.23 -6.81 1.79
CA PRO A 123 4.18 -7.92 2.76
C PRO A 123 3.55 -7.53 4.11
N ALA A 124 3.40 -6.24 4.41
CA ALA A 124 2.75 -5.73 5.61
C ALA A 124 1.21 -5.76 5.56
N VAL A 125 0.62 -6.09 4.40
CA VAL A 125 -0.83 -6.25 4.27
C VAL A 125 -1.29 -7.43 5.15
N PRO A 126 -2.26 -7.23 6.05
CA PRO A 126 -2.72 -8.28 6.97
C PRO A 126 -3.57 -9.35 6.27
N GLU A 127 -3.70 -10.50 6.93
CA GLU A 127 -4.69 -11.50 6.56
C GLU A 127 -6.12 -11.04 6.90
N LEU A 128 -7.10 -11.66 6.24
CA LEU A 128 -8.52 -11.40 6.50
C LEU A 128 -8.89 -11.88 7.91
N ALA A 129 -9.04 -10.94 8.85
CA ALA A 129 -9.31 -11.26 10.25
C ALA A 129 -10.81 -11.23 10.62
N VAL A 130 -11.60 -10.39 9.95
CA VAL A 130 -13.00 -10.13 10.33
C VAL A 130 -13.91 -10.35 9.14
N VAL A 131 -15.02 -11.05 9.38
CA VAL A 131 -16.11 -11.21 8.43
C VAL A 131 -17.11 -10.08 8.66
N PRO A 132 -17.45 -9.27 7.64
CA PRO A 132 -18.46 -8.23 7.77
C PRO A 132 -19.86 -8.78 8.06
N ASP A 133 -20.68 -8.02 8.79
CA ASP A 133 -22.03 -8.40 9.21
C ASP A 133 -22.93 -8.79 8.04
N GLU A 134 -22.79 -8.12 6.89
CA GLU A 134 -23.54 -8.43 5.67
C GLU A 134 -23.30 -9.88 5.22
N ILE A 135 -22.05 -10.34 5.31
CA ILE A 135 -21.69 -11.70 4.92
C ILE A 135 -22.18 -12.70 5.97
N GLU A 136 -22.17 -12.34 7.24
CA GLU A 136 -22.81 -13.17 8.27
C GLU A 136 -24.31 -13.32 8.02
N GLN A 137 -24.99 -12.26 7.59
CA GLN A 137 -26.40 -12.31 7.21
C GLN A 137 -26.63 -13.24 6.00
N LEU A 138 -25.80 -13.15 4.97
CA LEU A 138 -25.87 -14.07 3.82
C LEU A 138 -25.67 -15.53 4.25
N ARG A 139 -24.70 -15.79 5.13
CA ARG A 139 -24.47 -17.13 5.70
C ARG A 139 -25.65 -17.64 6.51
N LYS A 140 -26.37 -16.76 7.22
CA LYS A 140 -27.60 -17.11 7.96
C LYS A 140 -28.75 -17.45 7.01
N ILE A 141 -28.91 -16.71 5.92
CA ILE A 141 -29.93 -16.97 4.89
C ILE A 141 -29.70 -18.33 4.19
N ALA A 142 -28.43 -18.71 4.00
CA ALA A 142 -28.05 -19.96 3.36
C ALA A 142 -28.29 -21.23 4.21
N ARG A 143 -28.56 -21.07 5.51
CA ARG A 143 -28.89 -22.18 6.43
C ARG A 143 -30.38 -22.54 6.37
#